data_AF-A0A1Z4LYD5-F1
#
_entry.id   AF-A0A1Z4LYD5-F1
#
_cell.length_a   1.000
_cell.length_b   1.000
_cell.length_c   1.000
_cell.angle_alpha   90.00
_cell.angle_beta   90.00
_cell.angle_gamma   90.00
#
_symmetry.space_group_name_H-M   'P 1'
#
loop_
_entity.id
_entity.type
_entity.pdbx_description
1 polymer ?
#
loop_
_entity_poly.entity_id
_entity_poly.type
_entity_poly.pdbx_seq_one_letter_code
_entity_poly.pdbx_strand_id
1 'polypeptide(L)' 'MNIVGLPTAEQLKTCFVLGASITSMYQTINLIRIDERTKEIYFLAGKEIELVILENGDWSFYNGYPRF' A
#
# COMPACT_ATOMS: atom_id res chain seq x y z
N MET A 1 -8.29 -0.16 19.85
CA MET A 1 -7.72 -0.62 18.57
C MET A 1 -6.24 -0.31 18.64
N ASN A 2 -5.39 -1.32 18.83
CA ASN A 2 -3.94 -1.11 18.76
C ASN A 2 -3.56 -1.16 17.28
N ILE A 3 -2.91 -0.11 16.78
CA ILE A 3 -2.38 -0.11 15.42
C ILE A 3 -1.10 -0.94 15.48
N VAL A 4 -1.14 -2.15 14.93
CA VAL A 4 0.06 -2.99 14.82
C VAL A 4 0.80 -2.60 13.54
N GLY A 5 2.10 -2.33 13.68
CA GLY A 5 2.96 -1.82 12.60
C GLY A 5 2.65 -0.37 12.24
N LEU A 6 3.29 0.60 12.91
CA LEU A 6 3.17 2.01 12.49
C LEU A 6 3.90 2.21 11.15
N PRO A 7 3.28 2.86 10.16
CA PRO A 7 3.94 3.18 8.92
C PRO A 7 4.98 4.30 9.13
N THR A 8 6.02 4.31 8.30
CA THR A 8 6.95 5.44 8.25
C THR A 8 6.28 6.68 7.66
N ALA A 9 6.88 7.85 7.87
CA ALA A 9 6.40 9.09 7.26
C ALA A 9 6.42 9.03 5.72
N GLU A 10 7.44 8.39 5.14
CA GLU A 10 7.56 8.20 3.69
C GLU A 10 6.45 7.28 3.17
N GLN A 11 6.17 6.18 3.89
CA GLN A 11 5.05 5.30 3.56
C GLN A 11 3.70 6.02 3.61
N LEU A 12 3.43 6.84 4.63
CA LEU A 12 2.19 7.61 4.73
C LEU A 12 2.03 8.59 3.57
N LYS A 13 3.11 9.30 3.21
CA LYS A 13 3.13 10.23 2.09
C LYS A 13 2.85 9.51 0.77
N THR A 14 3.59 8.44 0.47
CA THR A 14 3.39 7.65 -0.75
C THR A 14 1.99 7.04 -0.80
N CYS A 15 1.49 6.50 0.31
CA CYS A 15 0.16 5.91 0.41
C CYS A 15 -0.94 6.95 0.09
N PHE A 16 -0.83 8.17 0.61
CA PHE A 16 -1.79 9.23 0.32
C PHE A 16 -1.76 9.66 -1.15
N VAL A 17 -0.56 9.86 -1.71
CA VAL A 17 -0.38 10.27 -3.12
C VAL A 17 -0.93 9.20 -4.08
N LEU A 18 -0.61 7.92 -3.83
CA LEU A 18 -1.12 6.81 -4.64
C LEU A 18 -2.64 6.67 -4.52
N GLY A 19 -3.19 6.78 -3.31
CA GLY A 19 -4.63 6.75 -3.09
C GLY A 19 -5.37 7.88 -3.81
N ALA A 20 -4.85 9.11 -3.76
CA ALA A 20 -5.39 10.25 -4.49
C ALA A 20 -5.33 10.04 -6.01
N SER A 21 -4.22 9.51 -6.53
CA SER A 21 -4.07 9.18 -7.95
C SER A 21 -5.09 8.11 -8.40
N ILE A 22 -5.22 7.02 -7.64
CA ILE A 22 -6.18 5.93 -7.91
C ILE A 22 -7.62 6.46 -7.92
N THR A 23 -8.00 7.23 -6.90
CA THR A 23 -9.36 7.79 -6.80
C THR A 23 -9.65 8.85 -7.86
N SER A 24 -8.63 9.57 -8.36
CA SER A 24 -8.79 10.48 -9.50
C SER A 24 -9.16 9.73 -10.81
N MET A 25 -8.83 8.44 -10.91
CA MET A 25 -9.25 7.55 -11.99
C MET A 25 -10.60 6.86 -11.71
N TYR A 26 -11.35 7.35 -10.71
CA TYR A 26 -12.61 6.77 -10.24
C TYR A 26 -12.53 5.31 -9.80
N GLN A 27 -11.34 4.86 -9.38
CA GLN A 27 -11.15 3.53 -8.79
C GLN A 27 -11.31 3.60 -7.27
N THR A 28 -11.99 2.63 -6.69
CA THR A 28 -12.15 2.50 -5.23
C THR A 28 -10.86 1.96 -4.59
N ILE A 29 -10.55 2.42 -3.39
CA ILE A 29 -9.56 1.79 -2.52
C ILE A 29 -10.27 0.70 -1.73
N ASN A 30 -9.93 -0.56 -1.99
CA ASN A 30 -10.61 -1.70 -1.39
C ASN A 30 -9.94 -2.14 -0.07
N LEU A 31 -8.61 -2.07 0.00
CA LEU A 31 -7.84 -2.46 1.19
C LEU A 31 -6.50 -1.72 1.25
N ILE A 32 -6.16 -1.25 2.45
CA ILE A 32 -4.80 -0.81 2.81
C ILE A 32 -4.44 -1.54 4.10
N ARG A 33 -3.28 -2.20 4.13
CA ARG A 33 -2.79 -2.93 5.30
C ARG A 33 -1.28 -2.80 5.41
N ILE A 34 -0.78 -2.84 6.63
CA ILE A 34 0.66 -2.98 6.89
C ILE A 34 0.91 -4.46 7.15
N ASP A 35 1.84 -5.05 6.41
CA ASP A 35 2.34 -6.38 6.70
C ASP A 35 3.36 -6.30 7.84
N GLU A 36 3.05 -6.91 8.98
CA GLU A 36 3.90 -6.81 10.16
C GLU A 36 5.25 -7.54 10.01
N ARG A 37 5.33 -8.52 9.10
CA ARG A 37 6.54 -9.32 8.84
C ARG A 37 7.50 -8.55 7.95
N THR A 38 7.00 -7.94 6.88
CA THR A 38 7.83 -7.22 5.90
C THR A 38 7.90 -5.71 6.13
N LYS A 39 7.01 -5.17 7.00
CA LYS A 39 6.82 -3.73 7.26
C LYS A 39 6.34 -2.93 6.04
N GLU A 40 5.83 -3.60 5.03
CA GLU A 40 5.35 -2.96 3.81
C GLU A 40 3.86 -2.60 3.91
N ILE A 41 3.45 -1.53 3.23
CA ILE A 41 2.04 -1.29 3.00
C ILE A 41 1.61 -2.04 1.74
N TYR A 42 0.63 -2.91 1.86
CA TYR A 42 -0.08 -3.49 0.73
C TYR A 42 -1.36 -2.69 0.45
N PHE A 43 -1.59 -2.41 -0.83
CA PHE A 43 -2.65 -1.53 -1.33
C PHE A 43 -3.42 -2.26 -2.44
N LEU A 44 -4.71 -2.51 -2.23
CA LEU A 44 -5.62 -3.09 -3.24
C LEU A 44 -6.67 -2.07 -3.63
N ALA A 45 -6.80 -1.83 -4.93
CA ALA A 45 -7.75 -0.88 -5.49
C ALA A 45 -8.37 -1.38 -6.80
N GLY A 46 -9.60 -0.92 -7.07
CA GLY A 46 -10.34 -1.28 -8.27
C GLY A 46 -10.50 -2.80 -8.40
N LYS A 47 -10.31 -3.33 -9.61
CA LYS A 47 -10.37 -4.78 -9.87
C LYS A 47 -9.00 -5.48 -9.83
N GLU A 48 -7.93 -4.78 -10.21
CA GLU A 48 -6.63 -5.39 -10.54
C GLU A 48 -5.43 -4.57 -10.07
N ILE A 49 -5.64 -3.43 -9.37
CA ILE A 49 -4.54 -2.59 -8.92
C ILE A 49 -4.07 -3.09 -7.56
N GLU A 50 -2.92 -3.76 -7.55
CA GLU A 50 -2.23 -4.19 -6.35
C GLU A 50 -0.85 -3.53 -6.29
N LEU A 51 -0.56 -2.82 -5.19
CA LEU A 51 0.70 -2.12 -4.99
C LEU A 51 1.31 -2.49 -3.63
N VAL A 52 2.63 -2.37 -3.55
CA VAL A 52 3.38 -2.48 -2.29
C VAL A 52 4.23 -1.23 -2.10
N ILE A 53 4.27 -0.71 -0.86
CA ILE A 53 5.09 0.44 -0.46
C ILE A 53 6.09 -0.01 0.61
N LEU A 54 7.37 0.11 0.30
CA LEU A 54 8.49 -0.21 1.19
C LEU A 54 8.62 0.85 2.30
N GLU A 55 9.36 0.55 3.37
CA GLU A 55 9.55 1.47 4.51
C GLU A 55 10.16 2.83 4.11
N ASN A 56 10.96 2.87 3.04
CA ASN A 56 11.56 4.11 2.52
C ASN A 56 10.62 4.92 1.60
N GLY A 57 9.38 4.45 1.37
CA GLY A 57 8.40 5.10 0.52
C GLY A 57 8.48 4.71 -0.96
N ASP A 58 9.44 3.90 -1.38
CA ASP A 58 9.46 3.32 -2.72
C ASP A 58 8.26 2.39 -2.90
N TRP A 59 7.72 2.32 -4.11
CA TRP A 59 6.56 1.49 -4.40
C TRP A 59 6.68 0.77 -5.74
N SER A 60 5.97 -0.34 -5.85
CA SER A 60 5.86 -1.12 -7.07
C SER A 60 4.51 -1.80 -7.18
N PHE A 61 4.15 -2.25 -8.39
CA PHE A 61 3.06 -3.20 -8.55
C PHE A 61 3.38 -4.51 -7.83
N TYR A 62 2.39 -5.05 -7.15
CA TYR A 62 2.50 -6.39 -6.60
C TYR A 62 2.56 -7.39 -7.75
N ASN A 63 3.65 -8.17 -7.80
CA ASN A 63 3.93 -9.09 -8.90
C ASN A 63 3.53 -10.54 -8.58
N GLY A 64 2.75 -10.78 -7.52
CA GLY A 64 2.20 -12.10 -7.20
C GLY A 64 3.22 -13.15 -6.75
N TYR A 65 4.51 -12.82 -6.65
CA TYR A 65 5.50 -13.79 -6.18
C TYR A 65 5.25 -14.10 -4.70
N PRO A 66 5.19 -15.38 -4.32
CA PRO A 66 5.02 -15.76 -2.92
C PRO A 66 6.24 -15.27 -2.13
N ARG A 67 6.01 -14.32 -1.24
CA ARG A 67 7.02 -13.81 -0.32
C ARG A 67 7.06 -14.76 0.89
N PHE A 68 7.70 -15.91 0.72
CA PHE A 68 8.00 -16.86 1.80
C PHE A 68 9.49 -16.81 2.13
#